data_AF-A0A0X8P5D5-F1
#
_entry.id   AF-A0A0X8P5D5-F1
#
_cell.length_a   1.000
_cell.length_b   1.000
_cell.length_c   1.000
_cell.angle_alpha   90.00
_cell.angle_beta   90.00
_cell.angle_gamma   90.00
#
_symmetry.space_group_name_H-M   'P 1'
#
loop_
_entity.id
_entity.type
_entity.pdbx_description
1 polymer ?
#
loop_
_entity_poly.entity_id
_entity_poly.type
_entity_poly.pdbx_seq_one_letter_code
_entity_poly.pdbx_strand_id
1 'polypeptide(L)'
;MASSQVKDGKLGHAVRVWLVVGACAIVLGGCMAVRSERVSLVPVAASDSVNTIQLSRAVIATLPNEGAVTLPSGSQWQRVGAIPQGDVYRAQGRLFTIQTRRQNEAYPVASSGKLVGFYLPGEGSYIALSRPVTLPVEMRQ
;
A
#
# COMPACT_ATOMS: atom_id res chain seq x y z
N MET A 1 26.43 84.20 -24.04
CA MET A 1 26.18 83.31 -22.89
C MET A 1 25.83 81.93 -23.44
N ALA A 2 26.82 81.05 -23.58
CA ALA A 2 26.64 79.67 -24.04
C ALA A 2 27.18 78.77 -22.92
N SER A 3 26.28 78.11 -22.20
CA SER A 3 26.64 77.17 -21.13
C SER A 3 26.71 75.77 -21.71
N SER A 4 27.89 75.18 -21.63
CA SER A 4 28.22 73.84 -22.10
C SER A 4 27.52 72.78 -21.26
N GLN A 5 26.82 71.84 -21.91
CA GLN A 5 26.24 70.66 -21.28
C GLN A 5 27.31 69.56 -21.21
N VAL A 6 27.77 69.24 -20.01
CA VAL A 6 28.56 68.04 -19.74
C VAL A 6 27.60 66.87 -19.52
N LYS A 7 27.61 65.94 -20.47
CA LYS A 7 27.07 64.58 -20.36
C LYS A 7 28.16 63.71 -19.77
N ASP A 8 27.91 63.13 -18.60
CA ASP A 8 28.55 61.91 -18.09
C ASP A 8 27.51 61.28 -17.13
N GLY A 9 27.02 60.05 -17.25
CA GLY A 9 27.67 58.84 -17.71
C GLY A 9 27.76 57.86 -16.54
N LYS A 10 26.64 57.21 -16.16
CA LYS A 10 26.68 55.92 -15.43
C LYS A 10 25.34 55.18 -15.50
N LEU A 11 25.16 54.55 -16.65
CA LEU A 11 24.22 53.46 -16.86
C LEU A 11 24.96 52.14 -16.56
N GLY A 12 24.37 51.25 -15.76
CA GLY A 12 24.97 49.99 -15.31
C GLY A 12 25.64 50.17 -13.94
N HIS A 13 25.19 49.54 -12.86
CA HIS A 13 25.33 48.10 -12.64
C HIS A 13 24.28 47.54 -11.66
N ALA A 14 23.19 48.25 -11.39
CA ALA A 14 22.29 47.89 -10.29
C ALA A 14 21.18 46.87 -10.64
N VAL A 15 21.02 46.48 -11.91
CA VAL A 15 19.85 45.68 -12.38
C VAL A 15 20.21 44.23 -12.72
N ARG A 16 21.41 43.75 -12.39
CA ARG A 16 21.90 42.42 -12.82
C ARG A 16 22.28 41.46 -11.70
N VAL A 17 21.83 41.69 -10.47
CA VAL A 17 22.07 40.79 -9.32
C VAL A 17 20.75 40.42 -8.62
N TRP A 18 19.70 40.16 -9.39
CA TRP A 18 18.42 39.64 -8.86
C TRP A 18 17.85 38.47 -9.68
N LEU A 19 18.69 37.82 -10.50
CA LEU A 19 18.29 36.67 -11.33
C LEU A 19 19.17 35.43 -11.09
N VAL A 20 19.55 35.15 -9.84
CA VAL A 20 20.20 33.87 -9.47
C VAL A 20 19.65 33.31 -8.15
N VAL A 21 18.39 33.61 -7.79
CA VAL A 21 17.71 32.98 -6.65
C VAL A 21 16.37 32.47 -7.13
N GLY A 22 16.36 31.32 -7.80
CA GLY A 22 15.14 30.80 -8.41
C GLY A 22 15.22 29.41 -8.99
N ALA A 23 16.18 28.59 -8.58
CA ALA A 23 16.14 27.15 -8.83
C ALA A 23 15.70 26.46 -7.55
N CYS A 24 14.44 26.69 -7.17
CA CYS A 24 13.79 26.01 -6.06
C CYS A 24 13.67 24.53 -6.43
N ALA A 25 14.56 23.70 -5.88
CA ALA A 25 14.55 22.25 -6.03
C ALA A 25 13.31 21.67 -5.33
N ILE A 26 12.19 21.58 -6.05
CA ILE A 26 11.00 20.86 -5.59
C ILE A 26 11.12 19.41 -6.07
N VAL A 27 11.91 18.61 -5.36
CA VAL A 27 11.75 17.15 -5.39
C VAL A 27 10.90 16.80 -4.19
N LEU A 28 9.58 16.97 -4.32
CA LEU A 28 8.62 16.50 -3.33
C LEU A 28 8.63 14.97 -3.33
N GLY A 29 8.93 14.39 -2.17
CA GLY A 29 9.10 12.97 -1.96
C GLY A 29 7.94 12.15 -2.51
N GLY A 30 8.27 11.08 -3.22
CA GLY A 30 7.31 10.05 -3.61
C GLY A 30 6.69 9.47 -2.36
N CYS A 31 5.41 9.77 -2.11
CA CYS A 31 4.67 9.12 -1.04
C CYS A 31 4.66 7.61 -1.31
N MET A 32 5.12 6.81 -0.34
CA MET A 32 5.07 5.35 -0.28
C MET A 32 3.61 4.86 -0.26
N ALA A 33 2.89 5.10 -1.33
CA ALA A 33 1.50 4.70 -1.50
C ALA A 33 1.46 3.24 -1.95
N VAL A 34 0.79 2.40 -1.17
CA VAL A 34 0.46 1.06 -1.62
C VAL A 34 -0.60 1.17 -2.73
N ARG A 35 -0.31 0.62 -3.90
CA ARG A 35 -1.27 0.56 -5.02
C ARG A 35 -2.31 -0.52 -4.72
N SER A 36 -3.59 -0.15 -4.73
CA SER A 36 -4.71 -1.09 -4.68
C SER A 36 -5.48 -1.10 -6.00
N GLU A 37 -6.08 -2.23 -6.33
CA GLU A 37 -6.92 -2.45 -7.50
C GLU A 37 -8.36 -2.73 -7.05
N ARG A 38 -9.36 -2.10 -7.66
CA ARG A 38 -10.77 -2.38 -7.34
C ARG A 38 -11.13 -3.78 -7.82
N VAL A 39 -11.74 -4.58 -6.94
CA VAL A 39 -12.15 -5.94 -7.26
C VAL A 39 -13.50 -6.26 -6.61
N SER A 40 -14.29 -7.11 -7.25
CA SER A 40 -15.55 -7.59 -6.69
C SER A 40 -15.35 -8.94 -6.01
N LEU A 41 -15.70 -9.02 -4.73
CA LEU A 41 -15.71 -10.27 -3.97
C LEU A 41 -16.93 -11.10 -4.36
N VAL A 42 -16.71 -12.35 -4.77
CA VAL A 42 -17.76 -13.35 -4.93
C VAL A 42 -17.91 -14.10 -3.60
N PRO A 43 -19.01 -13.92 -2.86
CA PRO A 43 -19.17 -14.53 -1.54
C PRO A 43 -19.37 -16.04 -1.63
N VAL A 44 -18.93 -16.74 -0.61
CA VAL A 44 -19.19 -18.18 -0.41
C VAL A 44 -20.08 -18.34 0.82
N ALA A 45 -21.05 -19.25 0.76
CA ALA A 45 -21.96 -19.49 1.87
C ALA A 45 -21.17 -19.91 3.13
N ALA A 46 -21.47 -19.27 4.27
CA ALA A 46 -20.73 -19.43 5.52
C ALA A 46 -20.92 -20.80 6.23
N SER A 47 -21.48 -21.80 5.55
CA SER A 47 -22.14 -22.92 6.22
C SER A 47 -21.28 -24.17 6.48
N ASP A 48 -20.01 -24.19 6.11
CA ASP A 48 -19.16 -25.37 6.31
C ASP A 48 -17.88 -25.05 7.09
N SER A 49 -17.64 -25.80 8.17
CA SER A 49 -16.36 -25.85 8.90
C SER A 49 -15.17 -26.20 8.01
N VAL A 50 -15.43 -26.85 6.86
CA VAL A 50 -14.47 -27.17 5.78
C VAL A 50 -13.80 -25.91 5.20
N ASN A 51 -14.38 -24.73 5.40
CA ASN A 51 -13.85 -23.46 4.90
C ASN A 51 -12.89 -22.75 5.88
N THR A 52 -12.51 -23.36 7.00
CA THR A 52 -11.57 -22.74 7.96
C THR A 52 -10.18 -23.37 7.86
N ILE A 53 -9.17 -22.52 7.72
CA ILE A 53 -7.76 -22.90 7.79
C ILE A 53 -7.16 -22.43 9.12
N GLN A 54 -6.20 -23.20 9.65
CA GLN A 54 -5.37 -22.78 10.77
C GLN A 54 -3.92 -22.68 10.30
N LEU A 55 -3.22 -21.62 10.69
CA LEU A 55 -1.80 -21.48 10.37
C LEU A 55 -0.96 -22.23 11.40
N SER A 56 -0.13 -23.17 10.96
CA SER A 56 0.75 -23.95 11.85
C SER A 56 1.99 -23.18 12.32
N ARG A 57 2.32 -22.07 11.64
CA ARG A 57 3.35 -21.10 12.07
C ARG A 57 2.98 -19.70 11.62
N ALA A 58 3.65 -18.70 12.20
CA ALA A 58 3.47 -17.31 11.78
C ALA A 58 3.90 -17.12 10.32
N VAL A 59 3.16 -16.27 9.60
CA VAL A 59 3.46 -15.86 8.23
C VAL A 59 3.77 -14.37 8.24
N ILE A 60 4.98 -14.02 7.83
CA ILE A 60 5.42 -12.63 7.71
C ILE A 60 5.47 -12.29 6.23
N ALA A 61 4.73 -11.28 5.83
CA ALA A 61 4.63 -10.79 4.46
C ALA A 61 5.03 -9.33 4.37
N THR A 62 5.55 -8.93 3.21
CA THR A 62 5.97 -7.55 2.94
C THR A 62 5.03 -6.91 1.94
N LEU A 63 4.45 -5.77 2.32
CA LEU A 63 3.63 -4.93 1.47
C LEU A 63 4.51 -4.13 0.48
N PRO A 64 3.91 -3.55 -0.59
CA PRO A 64 4.64 -2.71 -1.54
C PRO A 64 5.31 -1.46 -0.94
N ASN A 65 4.85 -0.98 0.22
CA ASN A 65 5.46 0.12 0.96
C ASN A 65 6.51 -0.36 1.98
N GLU A 66 7.03 -1.59 1.82
CA GLU A 66 8.00 -2.24 2.71
C GLU A 66 7.48 -2.52 4.14
N GLY A 67 6.20 -2.24 4.41
CA GLY A 67 5.55 -2.57 5.67
C GLY A 67 5.45 -4.09 5.86
N ALA A 68 5.81 -4.56 7.05
CA ALA A 68 5.65 -5.95 7.43
C ALA A 68 4.23 -6.21 7.97
N VAL A 69 3.64 -7.32 7.55
CA VAL A 69 2.35 -7.82 8.02
C VAL A 69 2.55 -9.23 8.55
N THR A 70 2.09 -9.47 9.79
CA THR A 70 2.23 -10.76 10.45
C THR A 70 0.86 -11.41 10.64
N LEU A 71 0.66 -12.58 10.05
CA LEU A 71 -0.44 -13.48 10.40
C LEU A 71 0.08 -14.40 11.52
N PRO A 72 -0.51 -14.36 12.74
CA PRO A 72 0.04 -15.10 13.88
C PRO A 72 -0.01 -16.62 13.71
N SER A 73 0.92 -17.33 14.36
CA SER A 73 0.84 -18.78 14.51
C SER A 73 -0.44 -19.18 15.24
N GLY A 74 -1.07 -20.29 14.85
CA GLY A 74 -2.32 -20.79 15.42
C GLY A 74 -3.56 -19.95 15.10
N SER A 75 -3.42 -18.87 14.33
CA SER A 75 -4.57 -18.07 13.90
C SER A 75 -5.47 -18.86 12.95
N GLN A 76 -6.77 -18.63 13.08
CA GLN A 76 -7.81 -19.28 12.30
C GLN A 76 -8.39 -18.29 11.29
N TRP A 77 -8.63 -18.78 10.08
CA TRP A 77 -9.11 -17.96 8.98
C TRP A 77 -10.22 -18.69 8.24
N GLN A 78 -11.39 -18.08 8.17
CA GLN A 78 -12.55 -18.62 7.45
C GLN A 78 -12.58 -18.05 6.03
N ARG A 79 -12.67 -18.91 5.03
CA ARG A 79 -12.90 -18.51 3.65
C ARG A 79 -14.29 -17.86 3.54
N VAL A 80 -14.32 -16.62 3.08
CA VAL A 80 -15.55 -15.81 2.94
C VAL A 80 -15.94 -15.58 1.48
N GLY A 81 -15.05 -15.89 0.55
CA GLY A 81 -15.31 -15.71 -0.88
C GLY A 81 -14.06 -15.91 -1.73
N ALA A 82 -14.13 -15.42 -2.95
CA ALA A 82 -13.01 -15.38 -3.89
C ALA A 82 -13.02 -14.09 -4.72
N ILE A 83 -11.83 -13.71 -5.18
CA ILE A 83 -11.57 -12.66 -6.18
C ILE A 83 -10.71 -13.28 -7.30
N PRO A 84 -10.48 -12.60 -8.45
CA PRO A 84 -9.67 -13.16 -9.53
C PRO A 84 -8.27 -13.64 -9.11
N GLN A 85 -7.70 -13.03 -8.07
CA GLN A 85 -6.37 -13.34 -7.55
C GLN A 85 -6.34 -14.56 -6.62
N GLY A 86 -7.48 -14.99 -6.07
CA GLY A 86 -7.55 -16.16 -5.18
C GLY A 86 -8.70 -16.14 -4.18
N ASP A 87 -8.63 -17.08 -3.24
CA ASP A 87 -9.58 -17.24 -2.16
C ASP A 87 -9.35 -16.20 -1.07
N VAL A 88 -10.44 -15.60 -0.58
CA VAL A 88 -10.41 -14.53 0.42
C VAL A 88 -10.80 -15.09 1.77
N TYR A 89 -9.97 -14.84 2.78
CA TYR A 89 -10.16 -15.34 4.13
C TYR A 89 -10.33 -14.22 5.15
N ARG A 90 -11.24 -14.41 6.10
CA ARG A 90 -11.48 -13.50 7.23
C ARG A 90 -10.96 -14.13 8.52
N ALA A 91 -10.34 -13.33 9.39
CA ALA A 91 -9.89 -13.80 10.69
C ALA A 91 -11.07 -14.29 11.55
N GLN A 92 -10.95 -15.49 12.10
CA GLN A 92 -11.86 -16.01 13.13
C GLN A 92 -11.32 -15.57 14.50
N GLY A 93 -11.93 -14.54 15.09
CA GLY A 93 -11.52 -13.95 16.36
C GLY A 93 -11.45 -12.44 16.30
N ARG A 94 -10.25 -11.87 16.45
CA ARG A 94 -10.05 -10.41 16.43
C ARG A 94 -10.03 -9.88 15.00
N LEU A 95 -10.54 -8.66 14.83
CA LEU A 95 -10.40 -7.90 13.58
C LEU A 95 -8.94 -7.84 13.17
N PHE A 96 -8.63 -8.34 11.98
CA PHE A 96 -7.30 -8.24 11.42
C PHE A 96 -7.17 -6.96 10.61
N THR A 97 -6.13 -6.20 10.90
CA THR A 97 -5.86 -4.93 10.23
C THR A 97 -4.42 -4.89 9.74
N ILE A 98 -4.18 -4.19 8.64
CA ILE A 98 -2.85 -3.92 8.11
C ILE A 98 -2.63 -2.41 8.05
N GLN A 99 -1.37 -2.01 8.16
CA GLN A 99 -0.96 -0.62 7.99
C GLN A 99 -0.62 -0.36 6.53
N THR A 100 -1.44 0.46 5.87
CA THR A 100 -1.12 1.04 4.55
C THR A 100 -0.87 2.54 4.74
N ARG A 101 -1.58 3.42 4.00
CA ARG A 101 -1.67 4.85 4.35
C ARG A 101 -2.45 5.07 5.65
N ARG A 102 -3.39 4.18 5.95
CA ARG A 102 -4.19 4.13 7.17
C ARG A 102 -4.24 2.68 7.67
N GLN A 103 -4.68 2.51 8.91
CA GLN A 103 -5.00 1.18 9.43
C GLN A 103 -6.35 0.74 8.83
N ASN A 104 -6.34 -0.36 8.06
CA ASN A 104 -7.51 -0.87 7.36
C ASN A 104 -7.77 -2.33 7.77
N GLU A 105 -9.03 -2.74 7.88
CA GLU A 105 -9.39 -4.15 7.90
C GLU A 105 -8.90 -4.84 6.63
N ALA A 106 -8.37 -6.05 6.76
CA ALA A 106 -7.77 -6.77 5.64
C ALA A 106 -8.05 -8.27 5.72
N TYR A 107 -8.34 -8.86 4.57
CA TYR A 107 -8.61 -10.28 4.40
C TYR A 107 -7.49 -10.90 3.56
N PRO A 108 -6.70 -11.85 4.11
CA PRO A 108 -5.71 -12.59 3.34
C PRO A 108 -6.31 -13.19 2.06
N VAL A 109 -5.60 -13.02 0.95
CA VAL A 109 -5.93 -13.66 -0.32
C VAL A 109 -4.91 -14.75 -0.60
N ALA A 110 -5.38 -15.98 -0.73
CA ALA A 110 -4.55 -17.14 -0.99
C ALA A 110 -4.78 -17.70 -2.40
N SER A 111 -3.70 -18.10 -3.05
CA SER A 111 -3.74 -18.87 -4.29
C SER A 111 -2.61 -19.88 -4.31
N SER A 112 -2.92 -21.12 -4.71
CA SER A 112 -1.94 -22.20 -4.84
C SER A 112 -1.07 -22.42 -3.58
N GLY A 113 -1.70 -22.38 -2.39
CA GLY A 113 -1.01 -22.54 -1.11
C GLY A 113 -0.10 -21.37 -0.70
N LYS A 114 -0.23 -20.21 -1.35
CA LYS A 114 0.54 -19.00 -1.04
C LYS A 114 -0.38 -17.84 -0.71
N LEU A 115 0.03 -17.01 0.23
CA LEU A 115 -0.49 -15.67 0.45
C LEU A 115 0.01 -14.80 -0.69
N VAL A 116 -0.92 -14.24 -1.46
CA VAL A 116 -0.60 -13.41 -2.64
C VAL A 116 -0.92 -11.94 -2.41
N GLY A 117 -1.78 -11.62 -1.44
CA GLY A 117 -2.20 -10.25 -1.18
C GLY A 117 -3.25 -10.14 -0.08
N PHE A 118 -3.88 -8.98 -0.01
CA PHE A 118 -4.96 -8.67 0.92
C PHE A 118 -6.12 -8.00 0.19
N TYR A 119 -7.33 -8.45 0.47
CA TYR A 119 -8.57 -7.78 0.10
C TYR A 119 -8.98 -6.82 1.22
N LEU A 120 -9.34 -5.59 0.89
CA LEU A 120 -9.78 -4.55 1.80
C LEU A 120 -11.31 -4.41 1.70
N PRO A 121 -12.09 -4.98 2.62
CA PRO A 121 -13.55 -5.02 2.51
C PRO A 121 -14.20 -3.64 2.54
N GLY A 122 -13.68 -2.70 3.34
CA GLY A 122 -14.19 -1.33 3.40
C GLY A 122 -13.98 -0.52 2.11
N GLU A 123 -13.02 -0.92 1.28
CA GLU A 123 -12.67 -0.22 0.04
C GLU A 123 -13.11 -0.97 -1.24
N GLY A 124 -13.44 -2.25 -1.12
CA GLY A 124 -13.70 -3.14 -2.26
C GLY A 124 -12.47 -3.26 -3.17
N SER A 125 -11.28 -3.38 -2.58
CA SER A 125 -10.01 -3.32 -3.30
C SER A 125 -9.04 -4.41 -2.87
N TYR A 126 -8.06 -4.70 -3.72
CA TYR A 126 -7.03 -5.71 -3.52
C TYR A 126 -5.66 -5.05 -3.55
N ILE A 127 -4.78 -5.50 -2.64
CA ILE A 127 -3.37 -5.14 -2.57
C ILE A 127 -2.54 -6.40 -2.78
N ALA A 128 -1.71 -6.40 -3.82
CA ALA A 128 -0.73 -7.46 -4.03
C ALA A 128 0.44 -7.34 -3.03
N LEU A 129 0.94 -8.48 -2.56
CA LEU A 129 2.23 -8.52 -1.85
C LEU A 129 3.37 -8.25 -2.82
N SER A 130 4.48 -7.73 -2.29
CA SER A 130 5.72 -7.58 -3.06
C SER A 130 6.26 -8.93 -3.56
N ARG A 131 6.06 -9.99 -2.76
CA ARG A 131 6.36 -11.38 -3.11
C ARG A 131 5.34 -12.32 -2.45
N PRO A 132 4.82 -13.34 -3.16
CA PRO A 132 3.98 -14.35 -2.54
C PRO A 132 4.72 -15.12 -1.44
N VAL A 133 4.03 -15.43 -0.34
CA VAL A 133 4.59 -16.15 0.82
C VAL A 133 3.84 -17.45 1.03
N THR A 134 4.54 -18.55 1.26
CA THR A 134 3.90 -19.85 1.50
C THR A 134 3.00 -19.81 2.74
N LEU A 135 1.76 -20.28 2.60
CA LEU A 135 0.84 -20.46 3.71
C LEU A 135 1.00 -21.86 4.31
N PRO A 136 1.43 -21.98 5.56
CA PRO A 136 1.56 -23.25 6.27
C PRO A 136 0.19 -23.63 6.83
N VAL A 137 -0.71 -24.07 5.96
CA VAL A 137 -2.09 -24.41 6.30
C VAL A 137 -2.17 -25.81 6.88
N GLU A 138 -2.81 -25.93 8.03
CA GLU A 138 -3.36 -27.18 8.53
C GLU A 138 -4.85 -27.23 8.17
N MET A 139 -5.25 -28.22 7.35
CA MET A 139 -6.66 -28.45 7.06
C MET A 139 -7.30 -29.11 8.27
N ARG A 140 -8.31 -28.47 8.86
CA ARG A 140 -9.19 -29.12 9.83
C ARG A 140 -10.26 -29.88 9.04
N GLN A 141 -10.18 -31.21 9.07
CA GLN A 141 -11.26 -32.12 8.63
C GLN A 141 -12.23 -32.37 9.78
#